data_AF-A0A2T6GS56-F1
#
_entry.id   AF-A0A2T6GS56-F1
#
_cell.length_a   1.000
_cell.length_b   1.000
_cell.length_c   1.000
_cell.angle_alpha   90.00
_cell.angle_beta   90.00
_cell.angle_gamma   90.00
#
_symmetry.space_group_name_H-M   'P 1'
#
loop_
_entity.id
_entity.type
_entity.pdbx_description
1 polymer ?
#
loop_
_entity_poly.entity_id
_entity_poly.type
_entity_poly.pdbx_seq_one_letter_code
_entity_poly.pdbx_strand_id
1 'polypeptide(L)'
;MDIHTLQIVQPSLAASEPHWTVIMTAFLPPAIALMAVVVAISQWRIARMKLKLDLYEKRMVVYEAVKSALCELVIHGKTDPDIERDYLKGIAGSKWLFNKHLADYLNNELWGLISKLACSQSMADSAPPGEERSKEIKSQWAITSELNKQLTELDKRFYPFLSLSH
;
A
#
# COMPACT_ATOMS: atom_id res chain seq x y z
N MET A 1 21.89 4.56 93.90
CA MET A 1 21.51 3.53 92.91
C MET A 1 20.01 3.44 92.98
N ASP A 2 19.31 3.79 91.92
CA ASP A 2 18.18 3.01 91.42
C ASP A 2 17.65 3.65 90.13
N ILE A 3 17.92 2.93 89.06
CA ILE A 3 17.60 3.24 87.67
C ILE A 3 16.15 2.79 87.48
N HIS A 4 15.19 3.66 87.79
CA HIS A 4 13.79 3.37 87.47
C HIS A 4 13.54 3.66 85.98
N THR A 5 13.79 2.62 85.19
CA THR A 5 12.98 2.18 84.04
C THR A 5 12.25 3.28 83.27
N LEU A 6 12.91 3.78 82.22
CA LEU A 6 12.24 4.41 81.09
C LEU A 6 11.27 3.37 80.49
N GLN A 7 9.97 3.50 80.77
CA GLN A 7 8.95 2.88 79.95
C GLN A 7 9.03 3.53 78.57
N ILE A 8 9.74 2.87 77.66
CA ILE A 8 9.56 3.07 76.23
C ILE A 8 8.12 2.62 75.96
N VAL A 9 7.19 3.57 75.99
CA VAL A 9 5.87 3.39 75.41
C VAL A 9 6.13 3.18 73.93
N GLN A 10 6.24 1.92 73.51
CA GLN A 10 6.04 1.60 72.11
C GLN A 10 4.62 2.09 71.81
N PRO A 11 4.41 3.06 70.90
CA PRO A 11 3.08 3.23 70.35
C PRO A 11 2.78 1.89 69.70
N SER A 12 1.91 1.10 70.35
CA SER A 12 1.27 -0.05 69.72
C SER A 12 0.86 0.45 68.36
N LEU A 13 1.37 -0.17 67.28
CA LEU A 13 0.96 0.11 65.92
C LEU A 13 -0.56 0.04 65.95
N ALA A 14 -1.21 1.21 66.07
CA ALA A 14 -2.64 1.31 66.00
C ALA A 14 -2.90 0.77 64.60
N ALA A 15 -3.42 -0.46 64.55
CA ALA A 15 -3.88 -1.07 63.34
C ALA A 15 -4.99 -0.13 62.87
N SER A 16 -4.60 0.86 62.07
CA SER A 16 -5.50 1.86 61.52
C SER A 16 -6.57 1.05 60.81
N GLU A 17 -7.81 1.16 61.29
CA GLU A 17 -8.94 0.51 60.66
C GLU A 17 -8.86 0.78 59.15
N PRO A 18 -9.14 -0.20 58.28
CA PRO A 18 -8.97 -0.05 56.85
C PRO A 18 -9.77 1.17 56.41
N HIS A 19 -9.05 2.28 56.17
CA HIS A 19 -9.66 3.54 55.79
C HIS A 19 -10.36 3.30 54.45
N TRP A 20 -11.57 3.83 54.28
CA TRP A 20 -12.41 3.57 53.09
C TRP A 20 -11.67 3.83 51.76
N THR A 21 -10.66 4.71 51.78
CA THR A 21 -9.77 4.96 50.64
C THR A 21 -8.96 3.73 50.23
N VAL A 22 -8.50 2.89 51.16
CA VAL A 22 -7.75 1.66 50.88
C VAL A 22 -8.61 0.71 50.04
N ILE A 23 -9.89 0.57 50.42
CA ILE A 23 -10.86 -0.26 49.69
C ILE A 23 -11.06 0.30 48.28
N MET A 24 -11.25 1.61 48.11
CA MET A 24 -11.40 2.22 46.78
C MET A 24 -10.14 2.07 45.91
N THR A 25 -8.95 2.25 46.49
CA THR A 25 -7.69 2.10 45.75
C THR A 25 -7.42 0.67 45.33
N ALA A 26 -7.95 -0.33 46.04
CA ALA A 26 -7.80 -1.74 45.67
C ALA A 26 -8.61 -2.13 44.41
N PHE A 27 -9.68 -1.38 44.09
CA PHE A 27 -10.48 -1.60 42.86
C PHE A 27 -9.92 -0.88 41.63
N LEU A 28 -9.00 0.08 41.80
CA LEU A 28 -8.38 0.78 40.68
C LEU A 28 -7.60 -0.17 39.74
N PRO A 29 -6.70 -1.05 40.24
CA PRO A 29 -5.95 -1.97 39.39
C PRO A 29 -6.82 -2.88 38.50
N PRO A 30 -7.85 -3.58 39.01
CA PRO A 30 -8.70 -4.40 38.14
C PRO A 30 -9.55 -3.57 37.18
N ALA A 31 -9.98 -2.37 37.56
CA ALA A 31 -10.70 -1.46 36.66
C ALA A 31 -9.81 -0.99 35.49
N ILE A 32 -8.57 -0.60 35.77
CA ILE A 32 -7.58 -0.21 34.75
C ILE A 32 -7.23 -1.43 33.87
N ALA A 33 -7.08 -2.62 34.45
CA ALA A 33 -6.81 -3.84 33.70
C ALA A 33 -7.94 -4.18 32.72
N LEU A 34 -9.21 -4.06 33.16
CA LEU A 34 -10.36 -4.28 32.29
C LEU A 34 -10.41 -3.26 31.16
N MET A 35 -10.17 -1.98 31.46
CA MET A 35 -10.06 -0.92 30.45
C MET A 35 -8.94 -1.22 29.44
N ALA A 36 -7.78 -1.67 29.90
CA ALA A 36 -6.66 -2.04 29.03
C ALA A 36 -7.02 -3.19 28.08
N VAL A 37 -7.77 -4.20 28.55
CA VAL A 37 -8.27 -5.29 27.70
C VAL A 37 -9.21 -4.78 26.61
N VAL A 38 -10.14 -3.89 26.95
CA VAL A 38 -11.07 -3.28 25.97
C VAL A 38 -10.30 -2.49 24.90
N VAL A 39 -9.32 -1.69 25.32
CA VAL A 39 -8.45 -0.93 24.40
C VAL A 39 -7.65 -1.88 23.50
N ALA A 40 -7.07 -2.95 24.05
CA ALA A 40 -6.29 -3.92 23.28
C ALA A 40 -7.15 -4.62 22.20
N ILE A 41 -8.39 -5.01 22.53
CA ILE A 41 -9.32 -5.60 21.56
C ILE A 41 -9.65 -4.59 20.44
N SER A 42 -9.86 -3.33 20.81
CA SER A 42 -10.14 -2.26 19.87
C SER A 42 -8.95 -2.02 18.92
N GLN A 43 -7.73 -1.98 19.46
CA GLN A 43 -6.50 -1.86 18.68
C GLN A 43 -6.31 -3.04 17.72
N TRP A 44 -6.60 -4.26 18.16
CA TRP A 44 -6.52 -5.44 17.30
C TRP A 44 -7.49 -5.36 16.11
N ARG A 45 -8.73 -4.91 16.35
CA ARG A 45 -9.72 -4.69 15.27
C ARG A 45 -9.25 -3.62 14.28
N ILE A 46 -8.71 -2.51 14.78
CA ILE A 46 -8.17 -1.42 13.94
C ILE A 46 -6.99 -1.92 13.11
N ALA A 47 -6.05 -2.66 13.71
CA ALA A 47 -4.90 -3.22 13.00
C ALA A 47 -5.33 -4.17 11.86
N ARG A 48 -6.36 -4.98 12.09
CA ARG A 48 -6.94 -5.87 11.06
C ARG A 48 -7.55 -5.09 9.89
N MET A 49 -8.23 -3.98 10.17
CA MET A 49 -8.79 -3.10 9.12
C MET A 49 -7.68 -2.37 8.36
N LYS A 50 -6.66 -1.89 9.08
CA LYS A 50 -5.51 -1.21 8.51
C LYS A 50 -4.75 -2.09 7.51
N LEU A 51 -4.55 -3.37 7.82
CA LEU A 51 -3.91 -4.31 6.88
C LEU A 51 -4.64 -4.41 5.54
N LYS A 52 -5.98 -4.34 5.52
CA LYS A 52 -6.76 -4.35 4.28
C LYS A 52 -6.60 -3.04 3.51
N LEU A 53 -6.62 -1.91 4.23
CA LEU A 53 -6.42 -0.58 3.64
C LEU A 53 -5.01 -0.46 3.04
N ASP A 54 -3.98 -0.83 3.78
CA ASP A 54 -2.58 -0.80 3.32
C ASP A 54 -2.39 -1.67 2.06
N LEU A 55 -3.07 -2.81 1.96
CA LEU A 55 -3.05 -3.66 0.76
C LEU A 55 -3.76 -2.99 -0.42
N TYR A 56 -4.92 -2.37 -0.18
CA TYR A 56 -5.67 -1.64 -1.19
C TYR A 56 -4.86 -0.46 -1.74
N GLU A 57 -4.29 0.38 -0.87
CA GLU A 57 -3.44 1.52 -1.24
C GLU A 57 -2.26 1.06 -2.11
N LYS A 58 -1.56 -0.01 -1.71
CA LYS A 58 -0.46 -0.57 -2.51
C LYS A 58 -0.91 -1.02 -3.90
N ARG A 59 -2.09 -1.63 -4.01
CA ARG A 59 -2.64 -2.06 -5.31
C ARG A 59 -3.06 -0.86 -6.16
N MET A 60 -3.62 0.17 -5.54
CA MET A 60 -4.04 1.40 -6.21
C MET A 60 -2.84 2.14 -6.82
N VAL A 61 -1.71 2.21 -6.11
CA VAL A 61 -0.46 2.81 -6.63
C VAL A 61 -0.01 2.13 -7.94
N VAL A 62 -0.08 0.80 -8.03
CA VAL A 62 0.27 0.08 -9.26
C VAL A 62 -0.72 0.40 -10.39
N TYR A 63 -2.02 0.42 -10.08
CA TYR A 63 -3.04 0.77 -11.06
C TYR A 63 -2.85 2.19 -11.61
N GLU A 64 -2.61 3.17 -10.73
CA GLU A 64 -2.37 4.56 -11.12
C GLU A 64 -1.13 4.71 -12.00
N ALA A 65 -0.03 4.04 -11.64
CA ALA A 65 1.20 4.05 -12.46
C ALA A 65 0.96 3.48 -13.86
N VAL A 66 0.26 2.35 -13.96
CA VAL A 66 -0.08 1.73 -15.26
C VAL A 66 -1.02 2.62 -16.07
N LYS A 67 -2.05 3.17 -15.42
CA LYS A 67 -3.04 4.03 -16.09
C LYS A 67 -2.42 5.33 -16.58
N SER A 68 -1.59 5.98 -15.77
CA SER A 68 -0.91 7.23 -16.16
C SER A 68 -0.02 6.99 -17.38
N ALA A 69 0.83 5.96 -17.33
CA ALA A 69 1.69 5.59 -18.45
C ALA A 69 0.87 5.30 -19.72
N LEU A 70 -0.18 4.48 -19.63
CA LEU A 70 -1.02 4.18 -20.79
C LEU A 70 -1.73 5.41 -21.35
N CYS A 71 -2.27 6.29 -20.50
CA CYS A 71 -2.88 7.54 -20.95
C CYS A 71 -1.87 8.42 -21.70
N GLU A 72 -0.68 8.62 -21.15
CA GLU A 72 0.36 9.44 -21.78
C GLU A 72 0.79 8.85 -23.13
N LEU A 73 1.02 7.54 -23.20
CA LEU A 73 1.40 6.85 -24.43
C LEU A 73 0.30 6.93 -25.51
N VAL A 74 -0.98 6.81 -25.12
CA VAL A 74 -2.10 6.91 -26.06
C VAL A 74 -2.31 8.33 -26.57
N ILE A 75 -2.16 9.34 -25.70
CA ILE A 75 -2.33 10.76 -26.07
C ILE A 75 -1.19 11.24 -26.96
N HIS A 76 0.05 10.90 -26.62
CA HIS A 76 1.23 11.38 -27.35
C HIS A 76 1.62 10.49 -28.53
N GLY A 77 1.20 9.21 -28.54
CA GLY A 77 1.57 8.23 -29.56
C GLY A 77 3.07 7.92 -29.61
N LYS A 78 3.80 8.30 -28.55
CA LYS A 78 5.25 8.19 -28.40
C LYS A 78 5.57 7.84 -26.96
N THR A 79 6.72 7.21 -26.76
CA THR A 79 7.26 6.88 -25.46
C THR A 79 8.52 7.70 -25.18
N ASP A 80 8.75 7.96 -23.90
CA ASP A 80 9.94 8.61 -23.37
C ASP A 80 10.59 7.64 -22.35
N PRO A 81 11.93 7.60 -22.26
CA PRO A 81 12.63 6.88 -21.20
C PRO A 81 12.08 7.12 -19.78
N ASP A 82 11.58 8.32 -19.49
CA ASP A 82 10.97 8.65 -18.20
C ASP A 82 9.67 7.87 -17.96
N ILE A 83 8.79 7.78 -18.98
CA ILE A 83 7.53 7.01 -18.92
C ILE A 83 7.82 5.53 -18.73
N GLU A 84 8.80 5.00 -19.46
CA GLU A 84 9.22 3.59 -19.35
C GLU A 84 9.74 3.26 -17.96
N ARG A 85 10.61 4.12 -17.43
CA ARG A 85 11.16 3.94 -16.08
C ARG A 85 10.06 4.00 -15.02
N ASP A 86 9.16 4.97 -15.12
CA ASP A 86 8.10 5.16 -14.13
C ASP A 86 7.09 4.02 -14.19
N TYR A 87 6.80 3.51 -15.39
CA TYR A 87 6.01 2.28 -15.58
C TYR A 87 6.69 1.07 -14.90
N LEU A 88 7.96 0.78 -15.22
CA LEU A 88 8.70 -0.35 -14.67
C LEU A 88 8.81 -0.28 -13.14
N LYS A 89 9.08 0.91 -12.60
CA LYS A 89 9.13 1.17 -11.16
C LYS A 89 7.77 0.93 -10.52
N GLY A 90 6.70 1.41 -11.15
CA GLY A 90 5.32 1.23 -10.70
C GLY A 90 4.90 -0.24 -10.65
N ILE A 91 5.31 -1.05 -11.61
CA ILE A 91 4.92 -2.47 -11.69
C ILE A 91 5.88 -3.44 -10.98
N ALA A 92 7.04 -3.00 -10.48
CA ALA A 92 8.04 -3.87 -9.86
C ALA A 92 7.49 -4.72 -8.69
N GLY A 93 6.52 -4.17 -7.94
CA GLY A 93 5.84 -4.86 -6.84
C GLY A 93 4.65 -5.74 -7.25
N SER A 94 4.24 -5.72 -8.52
CA SER A 94 2.98 -6.32 -8.98
C SER A 94 2.88 -7.82 -8.71
N LYS A 95 3.99 -8.57 -8.85
CA LYS A 95 4.06 -10.02 -8.57
C LYS A 95 3.69 -10.40 -7.14
N TRP A 96 3.87 -9.48 -6.19
CA TRP A 96 3.56 -9.70 -4.77
C TRP A 96 2.16 -9.24 -4.38
N LEU A 97 1.59 -8.28 -5.12
CA LEU A 97 0.31 -7.63 -4.81
C LEU A 97 -0.88 -8.28 -5.51
N PHE A 98 -0.63 -8.90 -6.68
CA PHE A 98 -1.64 -9.45 -7.57
C PHE A 98 -1.41 -10.93 -7.86
N ASN A 99 -2.36 -11.56 -8.56
CA ASN A 99 -2.18 -12.92 -9.03
C ASN A 99 -1.16 -13.00 -10.19
N LYS A 100 -0.69 -14.21 -10.48
CA LYS A 100 0.26 -14.47 -11.56
C LYS A 100 -0.23 -13.95 -12.92
N HIS A 101 -1.52 -14.14 -13.22
CA HIS A 101 -2.09 -13.71 -14.50
C HIS A 101 -1.99 -12.19 -14.72
N LEU A 102 -2.36 -11.38 -13.72
CA LEU A 102 -2.27 -9.92 -13.85
C LEU A 102 -0.82 -9.46 -13.83
N ALA A 103 0.05 -10.07 -13.02
CA ALA A 103 1.47 -9.76 -13.03
C ALA A 103 2.11 -10.07 -14.39
N ASP A 104 1.80 -11.22 -15.00
CA ASP A 104 2.32 -11.60 -16.32
C ASP A 104 1.80 -10.64 -17.41
N TYR A 105 0.53 -10.22 -17.32
CA TYR A 105 -0.03 -9.20 -18.21
C TYR A 105 0.73 -7.88 -18.15
N LEU A 106 1.01 -7.37 -16.95
CA LEU A 106 1.75 -6.10 -16.78
C LEU A 106 3.20 -6.23 -17.26
N ASN A 107 3.91 -7.27 -16.82
CA ASN A 107 5.35 -7.39 -17.05
C ASN A 107 5.71 -7.89 -18.46
N ASN A 108 4.82 -8.64 -19.14
CA ASN A 108 5.13 -9.23 -20.45
C ASN A 108 4.28 -8.63 -21.56
N GLU A 109 2.95 -8.60 -21.41
CA GLU A 109 2.05 -8.16 -22.48
C GLU A 109 2.11 -6.64 -22.67
N LEU A 110 1.81 -5.87 -21.61
CA LEU A 110 1.83 -4.41 -21.68
C LEU A 110 3.24 -3.87 -21.89
N TRP A 111 4.20 -4.32 -21.08
CA TRP A 111 5.59 -3.91 -21.26
C TRP A 111 6.10 -4.23 -22.68
N GLY A 112 5.76 -5.40 -23.22
CA GLY A 112 6.11 -5.77 -24.58
C GLY A 112 5.53 -4.83 -25.64
N LEU A 113 4.33 -4.27 -25.44
CA LEU A 113 3.76 -3.25 -26.33
C LEU A 113 4.49 -1.91 -26.20
N ILE A 114 4.79 -1.49 -24.97
CA ILE A 114 5.52 -0.23 -24.71
C ILE A 114 6.92 -0.30 -25.33
N SER A 115 7.68 -1.38 -25.10
CA SER A 115 9.00 -1.56 -25.70
C SER A 115 8.97 -1.64 -27.23
N LYS A 116 7.90 -2.20 -27.83
CA LYS A 116 7.72 -2.19 -29.29
C LYS A 116 7.49 -0.77 -29.82
N LEU A 117 6.72 0.05 -29.10
CA LEU A 117 6.53 1.46 -29.46
C LEU A 117 7.86 2.21 -29.41
N ALA A 118 8.66 2.00 -28.34
CA ALA A 118 9.99 2.58 -28.19
C ALA A 118 10.92 2.23 -29.35
N CYS A 119 10.95 0.95 -29.71
CA CYS A 119 11.77 0.44 -30.79
C CYS A 119 11.37 1.07 -32.14
N SER A 120 10.08 1.08 -32.46
CA SER A 120 9.57 1.68 -33.70
C SER A 120 9.80 3.20 -33.76
N GLN A 121 9.70 3.89 -32.61
CA GLN A 121 10.04 5.31 -32.50
C GLN A 121 11.53 5.55 -32.80
N SER A 122 12.43 4.79 -32.16
CA SER A 122 13.87 4.90 -32.40
C SER A 122 14.24 4.61 -33.86
N MET A 123 13.57 3.65 -34.50
CA MET A 123 13.76 3.34 -35.92
C MET A 123 13.26 4.48 -36.83
N ALA A 124 12.08 5.04 -36.55
CA ALA A 124 11.54 6.16 -37.31
C ALA A 124 12.39 7.43 -37.20
N ASP A 125 12.95 7.70 -36.03
CA ASP A 125 13.79 8.87 -35.78
C ASP A 125 15.16 8.76 -36.48
N SER A 126 15.69 7.54 -36.61
CA SER A 126 16.95 7.26 -37.28
C SER A 126 16.82 7.14 -38.81
N ALA A 127 15.62 6.88 -39.32
CA ALA A 127 15.37 6.69 -40.75
C ALA A 127 15.31 8.02 -41.52
N PRO A 128 15.92 8.10 -42.73
CA PRO A 128 15.78 9.26 -43.59
C PRO A 128 14.32 9.49 -44.00
N PRO A 129 13.92 10.74 -44.32
CA PRO A 129 12.57 11.02 -44.81
C PRO A 129 12.28 10.20 -46.07
N GLY A 130 11.23 9.36 -46.02
CA GLY A 130 10.89 8.47 -47.13
C GLY A 130 9.85 7.41 -46.76
N GLU A 131 9.77 6.38 -47.61
CA GLU A 131 8.80 5.28 -47.47
C GLU A 131 9.03 4.46 -46.19
N GLU A 132 10.29 4.28 -45.79
CA GLU A 132 10.70 3.54 -44.59
C GLU A 132 10.21 4.21 -43.30
N ARG A 133 10.43 5.52 -43.15
CA ARG A 133 9.89 6.32 -42.04
C ARG A 133 8.37 6.32 -42.00
N SER A 134 7.72 6.34 -43.17
CA SER A 134 6.26 6.28 -43.27
C SER A 134 5.68 4.92 -42.84
N LYS A 135 6.42 3.82 -43.06
CA LYS A 135 6.04 2.48 -42.58
C LYS A 135 6.12 2.41 -41.05
N GLU A 136 7.16 2.98 -40.45
CA GLU A 136 7.30 3.01 -38.98
C GLU A 136 6.27 3.91 -38.30
N ILE A 137 5.91 5.05 -38.89
CA ILE A 137 4.82 5.88 -38.33
C ILE A 137 3.48 5.12 -38.34
N LYS A 138 3.22 4.31 -39.36
CA LYS A 138 2.02 3.45 -39.41
C LYS A 138 2.05 2.34 -38.36
N SER A 139 3.21 1.73 -38.11
CA SER A 139 3.35 0.71 -37.07
C SER A 139 3.17 1.31 -35.67
N GLN A 140 3.68 2.52 -35.41
CA GLN A 140 3.43 3.27 -34.17
C GLN A 140 1.94 3.50 -33.93
N TRP A 141 1.19 3.91 -34.96
CA TRP A 141 -0.25 4.11 -34.84
C TRP A 141 -0.99 2.80 -34.51
N ALA A 142 -0.60 1.68 -35.13
CA ALA A 142 -1.18 0.37 -34.83
C ALA A 142 -0.91 -0.06 -33.38
N ILE A 143 0.31 0.16 -32.88
CA ILE A 143 0.69 -0.14 -31.49
C ILE A 143 -0.09 0.76 -30.52
N THR A 144 -0.18 2.06 -30.81
CA THR A 144 -0.92 3.02 -29.98
C THR A 144 -2.41 2.69 -29.94
N SER A 145 -3.00 2.27 -31.07
CA SER A 145 -4.38 1.78 -31.11
C SER A 145 -4.59 0.54 -30.24
N GLU A 146 -3.60 -0.35 -30.15
CA GLU A 146 -3.68 -1.52 -29.29
C GLU A 146 -3.54 -1.14 -27.81
N LEU A 147 -2.61 -0.24 -27.48
CA LEU A 147 -2.50 0.33 -26.12
C LEU A 147 -3.79 1.00 -25.67
N ASN A 148 -4.50 1.69 -26.56
CA ASN A 148 -5.80 2.29 -26.24
C ASN A 148 -6.86 1.22 -25.90
N LYS A 149 -6.88 0.07 -26.59
CA LYS A 149 -7.76 -1.04 -26.20
C LYS A 149 -7.39 -1.58 -24.83
N GLN A 150 -6.09 -1.73 -24.57
CA GLN A 150 -5.62 -2.17 -23.25
C GLN A 150 -6.02 -1.19 -22.14
N LEU A 151 -5.95 0.12 -22.39
CA LEU A 151 -6.43 1.15 -21.46
C LEU A 151 -7.93 0.99 -21.15
N THR A 152 -8.77 0.70 -22.16
CA THR A 152 -10.21 0.47 -21.92
C THR A 152 -10.53 -0.81 -21.17
N GLU A 153 -9.69 -1.84 -21.29
CA GLU A 153 -9.86 -3.12 -20.59
C GLU A 153 -9.15 -3.15 -19.23
N LEU A 154 -8.31 -2.14 -18.93
CA LEU A 154 -7.51 -2.06 -17.71
C LEU A 154 -8.37 -2.12 -16.46
N ASP A 155 -9.44 -1.32 -16.42
CA ASP A 155 -10.34 -1.24 -15.26
C ASP A 155 -10.99 -2.60 -14.97
N LYS A 156 -11.37 -3.36 -16.00
CA LYS A 156 -11.97 -4.69 -15.83
C LYS A 156 -10.96 -5.70 -15.25
N ARG A 157 -9.69 -5.62 -15.66
CA ARG A 157 -8.62 -6.50 -15.16
C ARG A 157 -8.25 -6.20 -13.71
N PHE A 158 -8.30 -4.93 -13.30
CA PHE A 158 -7.99 -4.49 -11.93
C PHE A 158 -9.19 -4.55 -10.97
N TYR A 159 -10.42 -4.50 -11.48
CA TYR A 159 -11.66 -4.56 -10.71
C TYR A 159 -11.67 -5.62 -9.59
N PRO A 160 -11.34 -6.91 -9.83
CA PRO A 160 -11.38 -7.93 -8.78
C PRO A 160 -10.37 -7.71 -7.65
N PHE A 161 -9.36 -6.85 -7.84
CA PHE A 161 -8.34 -6.56 -6.83
C PHE A 161 -8.56 -5.25 -6.09
N LEU A 162 -9.37 -4.35 -6.67
CA LEU A 162 -9.70 -3.02 -6.15
C LEU A 162 -11.11 -2.94 -5.57
N SER A 163 -11.95 -3.97 -5.71
CA SER A 163 -13.24 -4.01 -5.01
C SER A 163 -13.02 -4.31 -3.52
N LEU A 164 -13.55 -3.44 -2.65
CA LEU A 164 -13.53 -3.63 -1.19
C LEU A 164 -14.62 -4.59 -0.69
N SER A 165 -15.48 -5.08 -1.59
CA SER A 165 -16.61 -5.95 -1.29
C SER A 165 -16.18 -7.41 -1.22
N HIS A 166 -15.87 -7.88 -0.01
CA HIS A 166 -15.87 -9.29 0.36
C HIS A 166 -16.88 -9.53 1.48
#